data_AF-A0A356Q224-F1
#
_entry.id   AF-A0A356Q224-F1
#
_cell.length_a   1.000
_cell.length_b   1.000
_cell.length_c   1.000
_cell.angle_alpha   90.00
_cell.angle_beta   90.00
_cell.angle_gamma   90.00
#
_symmetry.space_group_name_H-M   'P 1'
#
loop_
_entity.id
_entity.type
_entity.pdbx_description
1 polymer ?
#
loop_
_entity_poly.entity_id
_entity_poly.type
_entity_poly.pdbx_seq_one_letter_code
_entity_poly.pdbx_strand_id
1 'polypeptide(L)'
;TTLDRDMSEGAAIADDPTAHADVENRYESASLDYGREQRGAPADTDWDALANLAETGPESLVEFVLRQIDLTIFEARERVVAYALAEALEPSGWLGRPLQDIADVCGCDVAEVERVLETVQRLEPEGVFARDLAECLRIQARERDILDPVMIVVLDNLDVLANGDLQQLARRASAETEDIAAALRLIREMNPKPGEAYEAAPLRVHAPDVVVSAGPDGWIVDLNRSTLPSLTINETYAAAVTNGRRNKAGEAASQFAADSLGSARWLRRALDQRNSTTLKIAGEVVRRQADFLNEGLSALKPLALKDVAE
;
A
#
# COMPACT_ATOMS: atom_id res chain seq x y z
N THR A 1 -9.90 -15.27 -45.83
CA THR A 1 -10.91 -15.03 -46.89
C THR A 1 -12.33 -15.41 -46.49
N THR A 2 -12.60 -15.65 -45.20
CA THR A 2 -13.96 -15.89 -44.66
C THR A 2 -14.42 -14.83 -43.65
N LEU A 3 -13.53 -13.91 -43.20
CA LEU A 3 -13.90 -12.78 -42.34
C LEU A 3 -14.51 -11.61 -43.13
N ASP A 4 -14.05 -11.34 -44.36
CA ASP A 4 -14.51 -10.19 -45.16
C ASP A 4 -15.96 -10.32 -45.64
N ARG A 5 -16.50 -11.54 -45.71
CA ARG A 5 -17.84 -11.79 -46.24
C ARG A 5 -18.94 -11.59 -45.19
N ASP A 6 -18.63 -11.75 -43.91
CA ASP A 6 -19.59 -11.50 -42.82
C ASP A 6 -19.69 -10.01 -42.46
N MET A 7 -18.73 -9.19 -42.88
CA MET A 7 -18.78 -7.74 -42.68
C MET A 7 -19.63 -7.00 -43.73
N SER A 8 -19.95 -7.62 -44.88
CA SER A 8 -20.63 -6.93 -45.99
C SER A 8 -22.15 -7.09 -46.07
N GLU A 9 -22.76 -8.06 -45.37
CA GLU A 9 -24.21 -8.34 -45.46
C GLU A 9 -24.99 -8.04 -44.17
N GLY A 10 -24.39 -7.35 -43.21
CA GLY A 10 -25.09 -6.85 -42.03
C GLY A 10 -25.85 -5.56 -42.33
N ALA A 11 -27.18 -5.58 -42.25
CA ALA A 11 -28.07 -4.41 -42.29
C ALA A 11 -27.88 -3.43 -41.10
N ALA A 12 -26.68 -3.35 -40.53
CA ALA A 12 -26.30 -2.55 -39.36
C ALA A 12 -25.64 -1.21 -39.73
N ILE A 13 -25.58 -0.84 -41.01
CA ILE A 13 -25.00 0.43 -41.51
C ILE A 13 -26.08 1.52 -41.69
N ALA A 14 -27.36 1.23 -41.39
CA ALA A 14 -28.44 2.20 -41.62
C ALA A 14 -28.66 3.20 -40.47
N ASP A 15 -27.99 3.05 -39.33
CA ASP A 15 -28.09 4.00 -38.22
C ASP A 15 -26.71 4.20 -37.60
N ASP A 16 -25.97 5.17 -38.14
CA ASP A 16 -24.65 5.57 -37.69
C ASP A 16 -24.82 6.62 -36.57
N PRO A 17 -24.61 6.25 -35.29
CA PRO A 17 -24.77 7.18 -34.17
C PRO A 17 -23.63 8.19 -34.09
N THR A 18 -22.60 8.13 -34.95
CA THR A 18 -21.55 9.15 -35.01
C THR A 18 -22.00 10.46 -35.67
N ALA A 19 -23.19 10.49 -36.28
CA ALA A 19 -23.81 11.71 -36.79
C ALA A 19 -24.30 12.66 -35.68
N HIS A 20 -24.34 12.21 -34.42
CA HIS A 20 -24.62 13.07 -33.27
C HIS A 20 -23.32 13.70 -32.76
N ALA A 21 -23.07 14.94 -33.20
CA ALA A 21 -21.94 15.78 -32.81
C ALA A 21 -21.92 16.21 -31.31
N ASP A 22 -22.69 15.54 -30.45
CA ASP A 22 -22.92 15.94 -29.06
C ASP A 22 -22.20 15.04 -28.05
N VAL A 23 -21.36 14.09 -28.49
CA VAL A 23 -20.55 13.26 -27.60
C VAL A 23 -19.20 13.95 -27.35
N GLU A 24 -19.25 15.14 -26.75
CA GLU A 24 -18.11 15.63 -25.98
C GLU A 24 -17.87 14.65 -24.82
N ASN A 25 -16.60 14.33 -24.60
CA ASN A 25 -16.09 13.48 -23.51
C ASN A 25 -16.71 13.83 -22.16
N ARG A 26 -17.80 13.14 -21.80
CA ARG A 26 -18.43 13.24 -20.48
C ARG A 26 -17.87 12.17 -19.54
N TYR A 27 -16.54 12.13 -19.42
CA TYR A 27 -15.92 11.62 -18.20
C TYR A 27 -16.01 12.74 -17.16
N GLU A 28 -17.22 12.95 -16.61
CA GLU A 28 -17.40 13.75 -15.40
C GLU A 28 -16.83 12.97 -14.22
N SER A 29 -15.62 13.31 -13.80
CA SER A 29 -15.01 12.89 -12.53
C SER A 29 -15.64 13.59 -11.31
N ALA A 30 -16.91 13.98 -11.38
CA ALA A 30 -17.54 14.91 -10.43
C ALA A 30 -18.68 14.31 -9.58
N SER A 31 -18.88 12.99 -9.56
CA SER A 31 -19.96 12.37 -8.78
C SER A 31 -19.51 11.83 -7.42
N LEU A 32 -18.73 12.62 -6.67
CA LEU A 32 -18.65 12.51 -5.21
C LEU A 32 -18.95 13.89 -4.63
N ASP A 33 -20.21 14.08 -4.24
CA ASP A 33 -20.76 15.26 -3.61
C ASP A 33 -20.21 15.40 -2.18
N TYR A 34 -19.23 16.30 -2.01
CA TYR A 34 -18.97 16.97 -0.74
C TYR A 34 -19.24 18.46 -0.94
N GLY A 35 -20.23 18.97 -0.23
CA GLY A 35 -20.78 20.30 -0.45
C GLY A 35 -19.77 21.46 -0.43
N ARG A 36 -19.99 22.35 -1.40
CA ARG A 36 -19.79 23.82 -1.40
C ARG A 36 -18.41 24.40 -1.76
N GLU A 37 -18.35 24.82 -3.03
CA GLU A 37 -17.75 26.02 -3.65
C GLU A 37 -16.51 26.72 -3.04
N GLN A 38 -15.40 26.72 -3.79
CA GLN A 38 -14.60 27.94 -4.04
C GLN A 38 -14.16 28.03 -5.51
N ARG A 39 -14.22 29.25 -6.03
CA ARG A 39 -13.94 29.64 -7.43
C ARG A 39 -12.44 29.85 -7.66
N GLY A 40 -11.93 29.27 -8.76
CA GLY A 40 -10.92 29.84 -9.68
C GLY A 40 -9.53 30.20 -9.17
N ALA A 41 -8.53 29.36 -9.51
CA ALA A 41 -7.11 29.71 -9.67
C ALA A 41 -6.42 28.68 -10.61
N PRO A 42 -5.31 29.02 -11.30
CA PRO A 42 -4.85 28.34 -12.52
C PRO A 42 -4.13 27.00 -12.25
N ALA A 43 -4.06 26.18 -13.31
CA ALA A 43 -3.60 24.80 -13.37
C ALA A 43 -2.08 24.58 -13.17
N ASP A 44 -1.49 25.15 -12.11
CA ASP A 44 -0.13 24.83 -11.64
C ASP A 44 -0.15 23.98 -10.33
N THR A 45 -1.33 23.68 -9.79
CA THR A 45 -1.51 23.02 -8.48
C THR A 45 -1.55 21.49 -8.50
N ASP A 46 -1.49 20.83 -9.67
CA ASP A 46 -1.61 19.36 -9.74
C ASP A 46 -0.37 18.63 -9.22
N TRP A 47 0.83 19.22 -9.36
CA TRP A 47 2.05 18.65 -8.78
C TRP A 47 2.09 18.80 -7.26
N ASP A 48 1.64 19.94 -6.75
CA ASP A 48 1.55 20.18 -5.31
C ASP A 48 0.48 19.31 -4.65
N ALA A 49 -0.63 19.02 -5.35
CA ALA A 49 -1.65 18.10 -4.83
C ALA A 49 -1.15 16.66 -4.70
N LEU A 50 -0.30 16.19 -5.62
CA LEU A 50 0.37 14.88 -5.53
C LEU A 50 1.46 14.85 -4.45
N ALA A 51 2.24 15.93 -4.31
CA ALA A 51 3.23 16.06 -3.25
C ALA A 51 2.59 16.12 -1.85
N ASN A 52 1.49 16.87 -1.71
CA ASN A 52 0.71 16.96 -0.48
C ASN A 52 -0.05 15.64 -0.17
N LEU A 53 -0.34 14.81 -1.17
CA LEU A 53 -0.87 13.46 -0.94
C LEU A 53 0.19 12.54 -0.30
N ALA A 54 1.46 12.69 -0.69
CA ALA A 54 2.57 11.94 -0.11
C ALA A 54 2.82 12.29 1.37
N GLU A 55 2.50 13.53 1.78
CA GLU A 55 2.56 13.97 3.19
C GLU A 55 1.47 13.35 4.10
N THR A 56 0.47 12.65 3.54
CA THR A 56 -0.61 12.03 4.34
C THR A 56 -0.41 10.53 4.65
N GLY A 57 0.80 10.02 4.44
CA GLY A 57 1.18 8.66 4.85
C GLY A 57 1.32 8.51 6.37
N PRO A 58 1.27 7.28 6.92
CA PRO A 58 1.66 7.04 8.30
C PRO A 58 3.13 7.45 8.51
N GLU A 59 3.40 8.17 9.59
CA GLU A 59 4.75 8.65 9.98
C GLU A 59 5.73 7.47 10.04
N SER A 60 6.90 7.63 9.42
CA SER A 60 7.95 6.59 9.46
C SER A 60 8.68 6.58 10.81
N LEU A 61 9.29 5.44 11.18
CA LEU A 61 10.07 5.33 12.42
C LEU A 61 11.18 6.38 12.50
N VAL A 62 11.92 6.56 11.40
CA VAL A 62 13.03 7.52 11.34
C VAL A 62 12.53 8.93 11.54
N GLU A 63 11.44 9.32 10.86
CA GLU A 63 10.82 10.64 11.04
C GLU A 63 10.36 10.88 12.48
N PHE A 64 9.68 9.88 13.07
CA PHE A 64 9.21 9.93 14.45
C PHE A 64 10.35 10.13 15.45
N VAL A 65 11.48 9.46 15.24
CA VAL A 65 12.65 9.55 16.11
C VAL A 65 13.45 10.83 15.88
N LEU A 66 13.60 11.30 14.64
CA LEU A 66 14.25 12.58 14.34
C LEU A 66 13.57 13.75 15.05
N ARG A 67 12.23 13.78 15.05
CA ARG A 67 11.45 14.78 15.77
C ARG A 67 11.73 14.77 17.27
N GLN A 68 11.93 13.58 17.86
CA GLN A 68 12.26 13.46 19.28
C GLN A 68 13.71 13.86 19.59
N ILE A 69 14.65 13.54 18.70
CA ILE A 69 16.04 14.00 18.77
C ILE A 69 16.09 15.53 18.81
N ASP A 70 15.34 16.19 17.93
CA ASP A 70 15.26 17.66 17.87
C ASP A 70 14.71 18.30 19.14
N LEU A 71 13.88 17.58 19.89
CA LEU A 71 13.28 18.05 21.15
C LEU A 71 14.14 17.73 22.39
N THR A 72 15.07 16.78 22.28
CA THR A 72 15.82 16.23 23.42
C THR A 72 17.28 16.65 23.43
N ILE A 73 17.93 16.75 22.25
CA ILE A 73 19.36 16.98 22.12
C ILE A 73 19.63 18.39 21.61
N PHE A 74 20.06 19.27 22.51
CA PHE A 74 20.31 20.69 22.21
C PHE A 74 21.74 20.98 21.74
N GLU A 75 22.72 20.15 22.15
CA GLU A 75 24.09 20.31 21.71
C GLU A 75 24.24 19.95 20.23
N ALA A 76 24.78 20.87 19.42
CA ALA A 76 24.89 20.67 17.97
C ALA A 76 25.76 19.44 17.62
N ARG A 77 26.81 19.17 18.40
CA ARG A 77 27.71 18.04 18.17
C ARG A 77 27.04 16.70 18.47
N GLU A 78 26.38 16.59 19.61
CA GLU A 78 25.62 15.39 19.98
C GLU A 78 24.48 15.11 19.01
N ARG A 79 23.84 16.16 18.49
CA ARG A 79 22.75 16.03 17.52
C ARG A 79 23.20 15.47 16.17
N VAL A 80 24.41 15.82 15.70
CA VAL A 80 25.00 15.19 14.51
C VAL A 80 25.18 13.69 14.72
N VAL A 81 25.68 13.28 15.90
CA VAL A 81 25.83 11.86 16.26
C VAL A 81 24.47 11.17 16.35
N ALA A 82 23.47 11.83 16.93
CA ALA A 82 22.10 11.29 17.03
C ALA A 82 21.45 11.08 15.66
N TYR A 83 21.65 11.99 14.71
CA TYR A 83 21.19 11.80 13.34
C TYR A 83 21.91 10.64 12.64
N ALA A 84 23.22 10.49 12.84
CA ALA A 84 23.96 9.34 12.30
C ALA A 84 23.49 8.00 12.91
N LEU A 85 23.09 8.00 14.18
CA LEU A 85 22.42 6.86 14.82
C LEU A 85 21.06 6.58 14.19
N ALA A 86 20.24 7.61 13.94
CA ALA A 86 18.94 7.49 13.28
C ALA A 86 19.06 6.93 11.86
N GLU A 87 20.09 7.31 11.11
CA GLU A 87 20.38 6.74 9.79
C GLU A 87 20.82 5.27 9.85
N ALA A 88 21.40 4.83 10.97
CA ALA A 88 21.81 3.45 11.19
C ALA A 88 20.67 2.55 11.70
N LEU A 89 19.45 3.10 11.86
CA LEU A 89 18.30 2.39 12.39
C LEU A 89 17.68 1.46 11.33
N GLU A 90 17.46 0.20 11.71
CA GLU A 90 16.75 -0.77 10.89
C GLU A 90 15.22 -0.68 11.08
N PRO A 91 14.41 -1.25 10.16
CA PRO A 91 12.95 -1.33 10.33
C PRO A 91 12.49 -2.02 11.62
N SER A 92 13.33 -2.88 12.21
CA SER A 92 13.09 -3.50 13.52
C SER A 92 13.10 -2.50 14.68
N GLY A 93 13.74 -1.34 14.49
CA GLY A 93 14.08 -0.38 15.55
C GLY A 93 15.44 -0.63 16.21
N TRP A 94 16.23 -1.59 15.71
CA TRP A 94 17.59 -1.86 16.19
C TRP A 94 18.64 -1.13 15.35
N LEU A 95 19.85 -0.99 15.89
CA LEU A 95 20.99 -0.47 15.15
C LEU A 95 21.54 -1.55 14.20
N GLY A 96 21.58 -1.25 12.90
CA GLY A 96 22.12 -2.14 11.87
C GLY A 96 23.63 -2.01 11.65
N ARG A 97 24.29 -1.08 12.34
CA ARG A 97 25.73 -0.77 12.18
C ARG A 97 26.45 -0.72 13.53
N PRO A 98 27.72 -1.17 13.59
CA PRO A 98 28.51 -1.05 14.81
C PRO A 98 28.84 0.43 15.11
N LEU A 99 28.99 0.74 16.40
CA LEU A 99 29.24 2.13 16.85
C LEU A 99 30.55 2.71 16.31
N GLN A 100 31.54 1.86 16.01
CA GLN A 100 32.80 2.30 15.39
C GLN A 100 32.55 2.95 14.02
N ASP A 101 31.70 2.36 13.18
CA ASP A 101 31.41 2.90 11.86
C ASP A 101 30.68 4.24 11.94
N ILE A 102 29.87 4.43 12.97
CA ILE A 102 29.15 5.69 13.24
C ILE A 102 30.13 6.75 13.73
N ALA A 103 31.06 6.38 14.62
CA ALA A 103 32.12 7.24 15.12
C ALA A 103 33.03 7.75 13.99
N ASP A 104 33.43 6.84 13.08
CA ASP A 104 34.27 7.15 11.92
C ASP A 104 33.58 8.15 10.96
N VAL A 105 32.27 7.99 10.73
CA VAL A 105 31.47 8.93 9.91
C VAL A 105 31.34 10.30 10.58
N CYS A 106 31.14 10.32 11.90
CA CYS A 106 30.99 11.55 12.66
C CYS A 106 32.32 12.26 12.96
N GLY A 107 33.47 11.58 12.76
CA GLY A 107 34.79 12.07 13.15
C GLY A 107 34.93 12.27 14.66
N CYS A 108 34.33 11.39 15.46
CA CYS A 108 34.37 11.43 16.92
C CYS A 108 34.84 10.10 17.52
N ASP A 109 35.04 10.07 18.84
CA ASP A 109 35.39 8.84 19.55
C ASP A 109 34.15 7.97 19.81
N VAL A 110 34.32 6.65 19.83
CA VAL A 110 33.23 5.70 20.14
C VAL A 110 32.57 6.01 21.49
N ALA A 111 33.37 6.44 22.49
CA ALA A 111 32.86 6.81 23.81
C ALA A 111 31.88 8.01 23.77
N GLU A 112 31.93 8.83 22.73
CA GLU A 112 30.95 9.88 22.52
C GLU A 112 29.67 9.37 21.87
N VAL A 113 29.81 8.47 20.88
CA VAL A 113 28.66 7.78 20.30
C VAL A 113 27.90 7.01 21.37
N GLU A 114 28.58 6.33 22.29
CA GLU A 114 27.94 5.63 23.42
C GLU A 114 27.15 6.56 24.34
N ARG A 115 27.66 7.75 24.67
CA ARG A 115 26.92 8.72 25.50
C ARG A 115 25.64 9.21 24.80
N VAL A 116 25.73 9.50 23.51
CA VAL A 116 24.56 9.92 22.73
C VAL A 116 23.59 8.76 22.57
N LEU A 117 24.10 7.54 22.37
CA LEU A 117 23.30 6.31 22.30
C LEU A 117 22.46 6.11 23.55
N GLU A 118 23.04 6.25 24.74
CA GLU A 118 22.31 6.13 26.02
C GLU A 118 21.18 7.17 26.15
N THR A 119 21.33 8.32 25.49
CA THR A 119 20.30 9.36 25.47
C THR A 119 19.18 9.01 24.49
N VAL A 120 19.52 8.59 23.27
CA VAL A 120 18.51 8.25 22.25
C VAL A 120 17.78 6.93 22.54
N GLN A 121 18.38 6.01 23.30
CA GLN A 121 17.73 4.78 23.79
C GLN A 121 16.61 5.04 24.81
N ARG A 122 16.42 6.30 25.26
CA ARG A 122 15.28 6.72 26.11
C ARG A 122 14.12 7.30 25.31
N LEU A 123 14.26 7.37 23.98
CA LEU A 123 13.20 7.84 23.10
C LEU A 123 12.15 6.74 22.91
N GLU A 124 11.00 7.16 22.40
CA GLU A 124 9.94 6.23 21.99
C GLU A 124 10.17 5.80 20.53
N PRO A 125 9.74 4.59 20.14
CA PRO A 125 9.20 3.53 21.01
C PRO A 125 10.25 2.90 21.93
N GLU A 126 9.86 2.51 23.16
CA GLU A 126 10.75 1.82 24.12
C GLU A 126 11.56 0.68 23.46
N GLY A 127 12.89 0.71 23.63
CA GLY A 127 13.79 -0.30 23.07
C GLY A 127 14.30 0.01 21.65
N VAL A 128 13.97 1.18 21.10
CA VAL A 128 14.61 1.72 19.89
C VAL A 128 16.10 1.98 20.12
N PHE A 129 16.91 1.90 19.06
CA PHE A 129 18.38 2.00 19.10
C PHE A 129 19.09 0.90 19.91
N ALA A 130 18.42 -0.21 20.19
CA ALA A 130 19.09 -1.37 20.74
C ALA A 130 20.06 -1.99 19.72
N ARG A 131 21.21 -2.48 20.19
CA ARG A 131 22.19 -3.19 19.36
C ARG A 131 21.81 -4.66 19.16
N ASP A 132 21.06 -5.22 20.10
CA ASP A 132 20.57 -6.59 20.07
C ASP A 132 19.26 -6.77 20.84
N LEU A 133 18.71 -7.99 20.77
CA LEU A 133 17.48 -8.36 21.46
C LEU A 133 17.57 -8.21 22.98
N ALA A 134 18.70 -8.57 23.60
CA ALA A 134 18.85 -8.51 25.04
C ALA A 134 18.85 -7.05 25.53
N GLU A 135 19.54 -6.16 24.82
CA GLU A 135 19.54 -4.73 25.07
C GLU A 135 18.16 -4.13 24.84
N CYS A 136 17.46 -4.49 23.76
CA CYS A 136 16.10 -4.02 23.46
C CYS A 136 15.14 -4.31 24.62
N LEU A 137 15.13 -5.55 25.10
CA LEU A 137 14.29 -5.98 26.21
C LEU A 137 14.74 -5.38 27.54
N ARG A 138 16.05 -5.15 27.75
CA ARG A 138 16.57 -4.51 28.96
C ARG A 138 16.15 -3.03 29.03
N ILE A 139 16.17 -2.32 27.90
CA ILE A 139 15.69 -0.94 27.82
C ILE A 139 14.21 -0.90 28.21
N GLN A 140 13.36 -1.74 27.59
CA GLN A 140 11.93 -1.81 27.91
C GLN A 140 11.67 -2.16 29.38
N ALA A 141 12.37 -3.16 29.92
CA ALA A 141 12.22 -3.54 31.32
C ALA A 141 12.65 -2.43 32.29
N ARG A 142 13.67 -1.63 31.93
CA ARG A 142 14.12 -0.48 32.71
C ARG A 142 13.09 0.65 32.71
N GLU A 143 12.55 1.01 31.54
CA GLU A 143 11.56 2.09 31.44
C GLU A 143 10.23 1.73 32.14
N ARG A 144 9.89 0.43 32.18
CA ARG A 144 8.72 -0.10 32.90
C ARG A 144 8.94 -0.33 34.41
N ASP A 145 10.14 -0.07 34.93
CA ASP A 145 10.53 -0.32 36.34
C ASP A 145 10.31 -1.79 36.79
N ILE A 146 10.53 -2.74 35.87
CA ILE A 146 10.40 -4.20 36.11
C ILE A 146 11.73 -4.95 35.96
N LEU A 147 12.84 -4.23 35.80
CA LEU A 147 14.16 -4.83 35.64
C LEU A 147 14.72 -5.27 37.01
N ASP A 148 14.50 -6.54 37.35
CA ASP A 148 15.05 -7.16 38.56
C ASP A 148 16.31 -8.03 38.28
N PRO A 149 17.05 -8.49 39.32
CA PRO A 149 18.24 -9.32 39.13
C PRO A 149 17.97 -10.64 38.39
N VAL A 150 16.78 -11.24 38.55
CA VAL A 150 16.42 -12.49 37.89
C VAL A 150 16.22 -12.24 36.40
N MET A 151 15.51 -11.17 36.05
CA MET A 151 15.31 -10.68 34.69
C MET A 151 16.63 -10.42 33.98
N ILE A 152 17.57 -9.74 34.64
CA ILE A 152 18.91 -9.46 34.09
C ILE A 152 19.59 -10.78 33.71
N VAL A 153 19.59 -11.77 34.60
CA VAL A 153 20.20 -13.08 34.31
C VAL A 153 19.48 -13.79 33.17
N VAL A 154 18.15 -13.72 33.07
CA VAL A 154 17.42 -14.31 31.94
C VAL A 154 17.80 -13.62 30.62
N LEU A 155 17.88 -12.29 30.58
CA LEU A 155 18.24 -11.51 29.40
C LEU A 155 19.71 -11.69 28.98
N ASP A 156 20.62 -11.93 29.93
CA ASP A 156 22.03 -12.24 29.64
C ASP A 156 22.23 -13.68 29.11
N ASN A 157 21.19 -14.53 29.18
CA ASN A 157 21.27 -15.96 28.87
C ASN A 157 20.10 -16.40 27.98
N LEU A 158 19.76 -15.58 26.97
CA LEU A 158 18.68 -15.88 26.01
C LEU A 158 18.92 -17.16 25.20
N ASP A 159 20.16 -17.58 25.03
CA ASP A 159 20.54 -18.86 24.41
C ASP A 159 20.08 -20.07 25.26
N VAL A 160 20.25 -20.00 26.57
CA VAL A 160 19.77 -21.02 27.51
C VAL A 160 18.24 -21.05 27.52
N LEU A 161 17.61 -19.87 27.45
CA LEU A 161 16.17 -19.75 27.33
C LEU A 161 15.65 -20.37 26.03
N ALA A 162 16.33 -20.14 24.90
CA ALA A 162 15.96 -20.71 23.61
C ALA A 162 16.00 -22.25 23.61
N ASN A 163 16.89 -22.84 24.41
CA ASN A 163 16.97 -24.29 24.62
C ASN A 163 15.92 -24.84 25.61
N GLY A 164 15.15 -23.98 26.27
CA GLY A 164 14.10 -24.37 27.22
C GLY A 164 14.59 -24.85 28.59
N ASP A 165 15.87 -24.64 28.93
CA ASP A 165 16.47 -25.13 30.18
C ASP A 165 16.24 -24.15 31.35
N LEU A 166 15.00 -24.14 31.86
CA LEU A 166 14.60 -23.28 32.99
C LEU A 166 15.34 -23.62 34.29
N GLN A 167 15.77 -24.88 34.48
CA GLN A 167 16.51 -25.27 35.66
C GLN A 167 17.91 -24.67 35.67
N GLN A 168 18.56 -24.61 34.52
CA GLN A 168 19.85 -23.97 34.40
C GLN A 168 19.76 -22.46 34.63
N LEU A 169 18.73 -21.80 34.11
CA LEU A 169 18.47 -20.38 34.39
C LEU A 169 18.24 -20.12 35.87
N ALA A 170 17.41 -20.92 36.54
CA ALA A 170 17.15 -20.83 37.98
C ALA A 170 18.45 -20.95 38.80
N ARG A 171 19.33 -21.89 38.43
CA ARG A 171 20.66 -22.03 39.06
C ARG A 171 21.56 -20.81 38.84
N ARG A 172 21.59 -20.26 37.62
CA ARG A 172 22.40 -19.06 37.30
C ARG A 172 21.87 -17.82 38.05
N ALA A 173 20.55 -17.69 38.15
CA ALA A 173 19.89 -16.58 38.83
C ALA A 173 19.89 -16.73 40.36
N SER A 174 20.28 -17.89 40.90
CA SER A 174 20.10 -18.23 42.32
C SER A 174 18.65 -18.02 42.80
N ALA A 175 17.69 -18.39 41.94
CA ALA A 175 16.25 -18.19 42.13
C ALA A 175 15.48 -19.50 41.93
N GLU A 176 14.19 -19.52 42.27
CA GLU A 176 13.35 -20.67 42.01
C GLU A 176 12.87 -20.70 40.56
N THR A 177 12.48 -21.87 40.06
CA THR A 177 11.92 -21.99 38.70
C THR A 177 10.62 -21.20 38.53
N GLU A 178 9.90 -20.94 39.62
CA GLU A 178 8.70 -20.08 39.61
C GLU A 178 9.03 -18.62 39.34
N ASP A 179 10.15 -18.10 39.88
CA ASP A 179 10.64 -16.75 39.62
C ASP A 179 11.03 -16.59 38.14
N ILE A 180 11.73 -17.58 37.58
CA ILE A 180 12.06 -17.61 36.15
C ILE A 180 10.77 -17.61 35.31
N ALA A 181 9.78 -18.41 35.69
CA ALA A 181 8.50 -18.44 34.98
C ALA A 181 7.76 -17.10 35.07
N ALA A 182 7.88 -16.37 36.19
CA ALA A 182 7.33 -15.02 36.34
C ALA A 182 8.03 -14.02 35.44
N ALA A 183 9.37 -14.00 35.42
CA ALA A 183 10.15 -13.15 34.52
C ALA A 183 9.79 -13.41 33.04
N LEU A 184 9.61 -14.67 32.65
CA LEU A 184 9.21 -15.04 31.29
C LEU A 184 7.80 -14.61 30.91
N ARG A 185 6.88 -14.43 31.86
CA ARG A 185 5.57 -13.86 31.56
C ARG A 185 5.72 -12.39 31.18
N LEU A 186 6.49 -11.62 31.96
CA LEU A 186 6.77 -10.22 31.68
C LEU A 186 7.52 -10.02 30.36
N ILE A 187 8.52 -10.84 30.05
CA ILE A 187 9.25 -10.76 28.77
C ILE A 187 8.33 -10.95 27.57
N ARG A 188 7.31 -11.82 27.66
CA ARG A 188 6.35 -12.04 26.58
C ARG A 188 5.41 -10.85 26.33
N GLU A 189 5.31 -9.92 27.27
CA GLU A 189 4.53 -8.69 27.15
C GLU A 189 5.35 -7.52 26.56
N MET A 190 6.65 -7.72 26.35
CA MET A 190 7.54 -6.74 25.71
C MET A 190 7.58 -6.93 24.19
N ASN A 191 7.91 -5.87 23.45
CA ASN A 191 7.98 -5.90 22.00
C ASN A 191 9.44 -6.07 21.53
N PRO A 192 9.85 -7.23 20.99
CA PRO A 192 11.23 -7.43 20.54
C PRO A 192 11.62 -6.56 19.35
N LYS A 193 10.67 -5.99 18.59
CA LYS A 193 10.93 -5.17 17.41
C LYS A 193 10.01 -3.93 17.42
N PRO A 194 10.39 -2.91 18.18
CA PRO A 194 9.55 -1.72 18.36
C PRO A 194 9.27 -0.96 17.05
N GLY A 195 10.15 -1.09 16.04
CA GLY A 195 10.00 -0.42 14.75
C GLY A 195 8.91 -1.00 13.82
N GLU A 196 8.49 -2.26 14.00
CA GLU A 196 7.50 -2.90 13.11
C GLU A 196 6.15 -2.16 13.08
N ALA A 197 5.79 -1.42 14.14
CA ALA A 197 4.56 -0.63 14.20
C ALA A 197 4.55 0.56 13.22
N TYR A 198 5.72 0.99 12.75
CA TYR A 198 5.92 2.12 11.85
C TYR A 198 6.23 1.68 10.42
N GLU A 199 6.27 0.37 10.17
CA GLU A 199 6.41 -0.13 8.82
C GLU A 199 5.12 0.18 8.06
N ALA A 200 5.23 1.01 7.02
CA ALA A 200 4.08 1.38 6.21
C ALA A 200 3.40 0.10 5.70
N ALA A 201 2.06 0.05 5.83
CA ALA A 201 1.29 -1.06 5.32
C ALA A 201 1.72 -1.33 3.87
N PRO A 202 1.97 -2.60 3.49
CA PRO A 202 2.51 -2.92 2.18
C PRO A 202 1.63 -2.23 1.13
N LEU A 203 2.28 -1.52 0.19
CA LEU A 203 1.60 -0.88 -0.94
C LEU A 203 0.54 -1.85 -1.45
N ARG A 204 -0.73 -1.49 -1.28
CA ARG A 204 -1.82 -2.30 -1.85
C ARG A 204 -1.73 -2.11 -3.36
N VAL A 205 -0.99 -2.99 -4.02
CA VAL A 205 -0.97 -3.04 -5.47
C VAL A 205 -2.36 -3.51 -5.88
N HIS A 206 -3.15 -2.60 -6.43
CA HIS A 206 -4.42 -2.95 -7.03
C HIS A 206 -4.17 -3.88 -8.23
N ALA A 207 -5.00 -4.91 -8.36
CA ALA A 207 -4.92 -5.79 -9.51
C ALA A 207 -5.15 -4.98 -10.80
N PRO A 208 -4.38 -5.22 -11.88
CA PRO A 208 -4.48 -4.43 -13.11
C PRO A 208 -5.78 -4.73 -13.86
N ASP A 209 -6.22 -3.80 -14.70
CA ASP A 209 -7.40 -4.00 -15.57
C ASP A 209 -7.09 -4.89 -16.79
N VAL A 210 -5.83 -4.92 -17.22
CA VAL A 210 -5.35 -5.68 -18.39
C VAL A 210 -4.13 -6.51 -18.01
N VAL A 211 -4.09 -7.74 -18.49
CA VAL A 211 -2.94 -8.65 -18.35
C VAL A 211 -2.35 -8.89 -19.72
N VAL A 212 -1.03 -8.73 -19.83
CA VAL A 212 -0.26 -9.00 -21.05
C VAL A 212 0.65 -10.19 -20.78
N SER A 213 0.64 -11.18 -21.68
CA SER A 213 1.40 -12.42 -21.53
C SER A 213 2.08 -12.81 -22.84
N ALA A 214 3.23 -13.47 -22.77
CA ALA A 214 3.92 -13.97 -23.96
C ALA A 214 3.24 -15.24 -24.47
N GLY A 215 2.82 -15.22 -25.73
CA GLY A 215 2.31 -16.38 -26.46
C GLY A 215 3.30 -16.89 -27.51
N PRO A 216 2.98 -18.01 -28.19
CA PRO A 216 3.85 -18.60 -29.22
C PRO A 216 4.03 -17.70 -30.45
N ASP A 217 3.03 -16.88 -30.78
CA ASP A 217 3.04 -16.00 -31.96
C ASP A 217 3.18 -14.50 -31.60
N GLY A 218 3.49 -14.18 -30.34
CA GLY A 218 3.65 -12.81 -29.85
C GLY A 218 2.90 -12.53 -28.55
N TRP A 219 2.75 -11.25 -28.20
CA TRP A 219 2.08 -10.81 -26.98
C TRP A 219 0.56 -10.99 -27.05
N ILE A 220 -0.02 -11.59 -26.02
CA ILE A 220 -1.45 -11.78 -25.82
C ILE A 220 -1.94 -10.78 -24.78
N VAL A 221 -2.96 -9.99 -25.14
CA VAL A 221 -3.59 -9.00 -24.27
C VAL A 221 -4.98 -9.51 -23.88
N ASP A 222 -5.26 -9.61 -22.58
CA ASP A 222 -6.57 -10.01 -22.05
C ASP A 222 -7.00 -9.10 -20.90
N LEU A 223 -8.31 -8.99 -20.68
CA LEU A 223 -8.84 -8.26 -19.54
C LEU A 223 -8.70 -9.09 -18.26
N ASN A 224 -8.39 -8.43 -17.15
CA ASN A 224 -8.36 -9.10 -15.87
C ASN A 224 -9.78 -9.35 -15.37
N ARG A 225 -10.29 -10.57 -15.60
CA ARG A 225 -11.66 -10.94 -15.20
C ARG A 225 -11.90 -10.91 -13.68
N SER A 226 -10.85 -10.90 -12.86
CA SER A 226 -10.99 -10.79 -11.40
C SER A 226 -11.37 -9.38 -10.94
N THR A 227 -11.11 -8.35 -11.76
CA THR A 227 -11.44 -6.95 -11.47
C THR A 227 -12.64 -6.45 -12.27
N LEU A 228 -13.09 -7.21 -13.28
CA LEU A 228 -14.22 -6.82 -14.11
C LEU A 228 -15.55 -6.91 -13.35
N PRO A 229 -16.36 -5.83 -13.31
CA PRO A 229 -17.70 -5.89 -12.75
C PRO A 229 -18.62 -6.75 -13.63
N SER A 230 -19.25 -7.78 -13.06
CA SER A 230 -20.24 -8.61 -13.76
C SER A 230 -21.66 -8.13 -13.45
N LEU A 231 -22.44 -7.76 -14.48
CA LEU A 231 -23.85 -7.42 -14.34
C LEU A 231 -24.73 -8.53 -14.93
N THR A 232 -25.54 -9.16 -14.09
CA THR A 232 -26.53 -10.17 -14.53
C THR A 232 -27.94 -9.61 -14.37
N ILE A 233 -28.73 -9.65 -15.44
CA ILE A 233 -30.12 -9.19 -15.45
C ILE A 233 -31.04 -10.41 -15.46
N ASN A 234 -31.97 -10.49 -14.49
CA ASN A 234 -33.00 -11.52 -14.48
C ASN A 234 -34.18 -11.09 -15.36
N GLU A 235 -34.11 -11.44 -16.65
CA GLU A 235 -35.12 -11.09 -17.65
C GLU A 235 -36.50 -11.70 -17.34
N THR A 236 -36.56 -12.88 -16.72
CA THR A 236 -37.81 -13.55 -16.34
C THR A 236 -38.55 -12.79 -15.26
N TYR A 237 -37.83 -12.33 -14.23
CA TYR A 237 -38.39 -11.50 -13.18
C TYR A 237 -38.85 -10.14 -13.71
N ALA A 238 -38.02 -9.51 -14.54
CA ALA A 238 -38.35 -8.23 -15.16
C ALA A 238 -39.66 -8.33 -15.96
N ALA A 239 -39.81 -9.38 -16.78
CA ALA A 239 -41.02 -9.65 -17.56
C ALA A 239 -42.26 -9.91 -16.68
N ALA A 240 -42.10 -10.59 -15.54
CA ALA A 240 -43.20 -10.88 -14.62
C ALA A 240 -43.73 -9.61 -13.93
N VAL A 241 -42.83 -8.67 -13.58
CA VAL A 241 -43.21 -7.40 -12.94
C VAL A 241 -43.85 -6.44 -13.94
N THR A 242 -43.34 -6.34 -15.17
CA THR A 242 -43.95 -5.51 -16.22
C THR A 242 -45.30 -6.01 -16.70
N ASN A 243 -45.59 -7.32 -16.57
CA ASN A 243 -46.87 -7.92 -16.96
C ASN A 243 -47.85 -8.10 -15.77
N GLY A 244 -47.53 -7.53 -14.60
CA GLY A 244 -48.33 -7.61 -13.37
C GLY A 244 -49.63 -6.80 -13.40
N ARG A 245 -50.45 -6.95 -12.34
CA ARG A 245 -51.84 -6.44 -12.21
C ARG A 245 -52.06 -4.98 -12.67
N ARG A 246 -53.12 -4.75 -13.45
CA ARG A 246 -53.62 -3.45 -13.96
C ARG A 246 -54.42 -2.65 -12.93
N ASN A 247 -53.83 -2.33 -11.78
CA ASN A 247 -54.35 -1.31 -10.86
C ASN A 247 -53.40 -0.10 -10.86
N LYS A 248 -53.85 1.09 -10.42
CA LYS A 248 -53.01 2.31 -10.42
C LYS A 248 -51.65 2.13 -9.72
N ALA A 249 -51.60 1.30 -8.67
CA ALA A 249 -50.35 0.96 -7.98
C ALA A 249 -49.44 0.02 -8.80
N GLY A 250 -50.02 -0.92 -9.54
CA GLY A 250 -49.32 -1.83 -10.45
C GLY A 250 -48.85 -1.16 -11.74
N GLU A 251 -49.55 -0.14 -12.23
CA GLU A 251 -49.09 0.69 -13.36
C GLU A 251 -47.84 1.49 -13.00
N ALA A 252 -47.81 2.14 -11.82
CA ALA A 252 -46.63 2.83 -11.34
C ALA A 252 -45.43 1.88 -11.10
N ALA A 253 -45.69 0.69 -10.53
CA ALA A 253 -44.66 -0.33 -10.34
C ALA A 253 -44.14 -0.91 -11.67
N SER A 254 -45.01 -1.08 -12.66
CA SER A 254 -44.64 -1.55 -14.00
C SER A 254 -43.76 -0.52 -14.74
N GLN A 255 -44.10 0.77 -14.64
CA GLN A 255 -43.31 1.84 -15.25
C GLN A 255 -41.91 1.89 -14.63
N PHE A 256 -41.82 1.89 -13.30
CA PHE A 256 -40.54 1.88 -12.58
C PHE A 256 -39.67 0.66 -12.95
N ALA A 257 -40.29 -0.53 -13.09
CA ALA A 257 -39.59 -1.73 -13.51
C ALA A 257 -39.08 -1.64 -14.96
N ALA A 258 -39.86 -1.06 -15.87
CA ALA A 258 -39.44 -0.83 -17.25
C ALA A 258 -38.25 0.15 -17.33
N ASP A 259 -38.28 1.24 -16.57
CA ASP A 259 -37.21 2.23 -16.52
C ASP A 259 -35.92 1.64 -15.90
N SER A 260 -36.06 0.85 -14.84
CA SER A 260 -34.95 0.14 -14.19
C SER A 260 -34.32 -0.91 -15.11
N LEU A 261 -35.14 -1.63 -15.90
CA LEU A 261 -34.66 -2.58 -16.90
C LEU A 261 -33.94 -1.88 -18.05
N GLY A 262 -34.47 -0.75 -18.51
CA GLY A 262 -33.81 0.11 -19.50
C GLY A 262 -32.43 0.55 -19.01
N SER A 263 -32.34 1.02 -17.78
CA SER A 263 -31.10 1.46 -17.13
C SER A 263 -30.09 0.32 -16.98
N ALA A 264 -30.53 -0.87 -16.54
CA ALA A 264 -29.68 -2.04 -16.41
C ALA A 264 -29.13 -2.51 -17.77
N ARG A 265 -29.96 -2.52 -18.82
CA ARG A 265 -29.53 -2.88 -20.19
C ARG A 265 -28.55 -1.85 -20.77
N TRP A 266 -28.77 -0.56 -20.50
CA TRP A 266 -27.82 0.48 -20.89
C TRP A 266 -26.47 0.29 -20.18
N LEU A 267 -26.48 0.06 -18.87
CA LEU A 267 -25.25 -0.16 -18.10
C LEU A 267 -24.48 -1.38 -18.58
N ARG A 268 -25.16 -2.49 -18.89
CA ARG A 268 -24.53 -3.67 -19.50
C ARG A 268 -23.83 -3.33 -20.81
N ARG A 269 -24.51 -2.62 -21.71
CA ARG A 269 -23.90 -2.19 -23.00
C ARG A 269 -22.72 -1.26 -22.80
N ALA A 270 -22.81 -0.33 -21.85
CA ALA A 270 -21.72 0.58 -21.52
C ALA A 270 -20.49 -0.17 -20.97
N LEU A 271 -20.69 -1.19 -20.13
CA LEU A 271 -19.63 -2.07 -19.63
C LEU A 271 -18.97 -2.87 -20.76
N ASP A 272 -19.78 -3.47 -21.65
CA ASP A 272 -19.27 -4.22 -22.80
C ASP A 272 -18.47 -3.31 -23.75
N GLN A 273 -18.94 -2.08 -23.97
CA GLN A 273 -18.23 -1.08 -24.78
C GLN A 273 -16.91 -0.67 -24.13
N ARG A 274 -16.90 -0.38 -22.83
CA ARG A 274 -15.66 -0.07 -22.08
C ARG A 274 -14.66 -1.21 -22.23
N ASN A 275 -15.07 -2.44 -21.98
CA ASN A 275 -14.21 -3.63 -22.07
C ASN A 275 -13.62 -3.79 -23.47
N SER A 276 -14.44 -3.62 -24.52
CA SER A 276 -13.97 -3.69 -25.91
C SER A 276 -12.95 -2.58 -26.23
N THR A 277 -13.25 -1.33 -25.85
CA THR A 277 -12.35 -0.19 -26.08
C THR A 277 -11.04 -0.35 -25.32
N THR A 278 -11.07 -0.76 -24.06
CA THR A 278 -9.87 -1.02 -23.26
C THR A 278 -8.99 -2.08 -23.90
N LEU A 279 -9.58 -3.19 -24.39
CA LEU A 279 -8.83 -4.25 -25.06
C LEU A 279 -8.16 -3.73 -26.35
N LYS A 280 -8.88 -2.95 -27.16
CA LYS A 280 -8.34 -2.35 -28.40
C LYS A 280 -7.19 -1.40 -28.13
N ILE A 281 -7.37 -0.48 -27.18
CA ILE A 281 -6.34 0.48 -26.78
C ILE A 281 -5.12 -0.26 -26.23
N ALA A 282 -5.32 -1.22 -25.33
CA ALA A 282 -4.22 -1.99 -24.75
C ALA A 282 -3.47 -2.82 -25.81
N GLY A 283 -4.19 -3.44 -26.75
CA GLY A 283 -3.59 -4.13 -27.88
C GLY A 283 -2.69 -3.21 -28.72
N GLU A 284 -3.17 -2.00 -29.01
CA GLU A 284 -2.41 -1.02 -29.78
C GLU A 284 -1.18 -0.49 -29.03
N VAL A 285 -1.32 -0.23 -27.72
CA VAL A 285 -0.19 0.14 -26.85
C VAL A 285 0.88 -0.96 -26.84
N VAL A 286 0.47 -2.21 -26.62
CA VAL A 286 1.39 -3.37 -26.61
C VAL A 286 2.07 -3.54 -27.97
N ARG A 287 1.35 -3.34 -29.07
CA ARG A 287 1.91 -3.41 -30.42
C ARG A 287 3.00 -2.36 -30.65
N ARG A 288 2.78 -1.12 -30.20
CA ARG A 288 3.76 -0.03 -30.36
C ARG A 288 4.93 -0.12 -29.38
N GLN A 289 4.72 -0.74 -28.22
CA GLN A 289 5.71 -0.92 -27.15
C GLN A 289 6.27 -2.34 -27.09
N ALA A 290 6.18 -3.13 -28.17
CA ALA A 290 6.65 -4.51 -28.19
C ALA A 290 8.14 -4.63 -27.83
N ASP A 291 8.97 -3.68 -28.29
CA ASP A 291 10.41 -3.67 -28.01
C ASP A 291 10.69 -3.45 -26.52
N PHE A 292 9.93 -2.58 -25.85
CA PHE A 292 10.00 -2.40 -24.40
C PHE A 292 9.66 -3.69 -23.63
N LEU A 293 8.64 -4.43 -24.08
CA LEU A 293 8.27 -5.69 -23.43
C LEU A 293 9.32 -6.79 -23.63
N ASN A 294 10.12 -6.72 -24.70
CA ASN A 294 11.17 -7.70 -25.00
C ASN A 294 12.54 -7.34 -24.38
N GLU A 295 12.91 -6.06 -24.41
CA GLU A 295 14.27 -5.58 -24.09
C GLU A 295 14.33 -4.75 -22.79
N GLY A 296 13.18 -4.41 -22.21
CA GLY A 296 13.07 -3.62 -20.99
C GLY A 296 13.10 -2.11 -21.20
N LEU A 297 13.32 -1.37 -20.12
CA LEU A 297 13.21 0.10 -20.04
C LEU A 297 14.01 0.87 -21.09
N SER A 298 15.15 0.34 -21.55
CA SER A 298 16.01 1.00 -22.55
C SER A 298 15.38 1.09 -23.94
N ALA A 299 14.41 0.23 -24.26
CA ALA A 299 13.73 0.20 -25.56
C ALA A 299 12.35 0.91 -25.53
N LEU A 300 12.06 1.65 -24.46
CA LEU A 300 10.80 2.39 -24.31
C LEU A 300 10.70 3.51 -25.34
N LYS A 301 9.60 3.52 -26.10
CA LYS A 301 9.35 4.53 -27.13
C LYS A 301 8.34 5.55 -26.61
N PRO A 302 8.54 6.87 -26.82
CA PRO A 302 7.51 7.86 -26.55
C PRO A 302 6.22 7.55 -27.33
N LEU A 303 5.07 7.67 -26.68
CA LEU A 303 3.75 7.41 -27.28
C LEU A 303 2.79 8.53 -26.87
N ALA A 304 2.20 9.24 -27.84
CA ALA A 304 1.18 10.24 -27.60
C ALA A 304 -0.23 9.66 -27.77
N LEU A 305 -1.23 10.27 -27.11
CA LEU A 305 -2.63 9.81 -27.19
C LEU A 305 -3.17 9.78 -28.63
N LYS A 306 -2.78 10.77 -29.45
CA LYS A 306 -3.12 10.81 -30.89
C LYS A 306 -2.61 9.58 -31.64
N ASP A 307 -1.47 9.04 -31.22
CA ASP A 307 -0.83 7.91 -31.91
C ASP A 307 -1.61 6.61 -31.67
N VAL A 308 -2.40 6.51 -30.60
CA VAL A 308 -3.27 5.35 -30.31
C VAL A 308 -4.68 5.53 -30.89
N ALA A 309 -5.06 6.77 -31.20
CA ALA A 309 -6.37 7.12 -31.76
C ALA A 309 -6.46 6.93 -33.28
N GLU A 310 -5.33 7.01 -33.99
CA GLU A 310 -5.17 6.75 -35.44
C GLU A 310 -4.91 5.27 -35.75
#